data_AF-A0A183HKN6-F1
#
_entry.id   AF-A0A183HKN6-F1
#
_cell.length_a   1.000
_cell.length_b   1.000
_cell.length_c   1.000
_cell.angle_alpha   90.00
_cell.angle_beta   90.00
_cell.angle_gamma   90.00
#
_symmetry.space_group_name_H-M   'P 1'
#
loop_
_entity.id
_entity.type
_entity.pdbx_description
1 polymer ?
#
loop_
_entity_poly.entity_id
_entity_poly.type
_entity_poly.pdbx_seq_one_letter_code
_entity_poly.pdbx_strand_id
1 'polypeptide(L)'
;LQLFFDAINDIETILGSDESELDTRVKESIRDELYELYEKSYLKNLCEAVETDLRLTVHSHLQLDDRRPKDPMHDTNMRLINLLKIPAVQIFDRLIDVKRYVEKYLESTFYNLTAVALHDSHTYMTMSLLAKQKYDLVLCQSRLPFQKLNQGPDVLFVARNIDSFVESYDYNLNEQTCQCNLFPYLQF
;
A
#
# COMPACT_ATOMS: atom_id res chain seq x y z
N LEU A 1 16.57 14.41 -11.77
CA LEU A 1 16.60 13.71 -10.47
C LEU A 1 17.98 13.13 -10.21
N GLN A 2 18.53 12.29 -11.10
CA GLN A 2 19.82 11.63 -10.89
C GLN A 2 20.96 12.61 -10.52
N LEU A 3 21.17 13.67 -11.32
CA LEU A 3 22.16 14.72 -11.02
C LEU A 3 22.00 15.41 -9.66
N PHE A 4 20.77 15.48 -9.14
CA PHE A 4 20.52 16.08 -7.82
C PHE A 4 20.95 15.14 -6.70
N PHE A 5 20.72 13.84 -6.85
CA PHE A 5 21.20 12.84 -5.89
C PHE A 5 22.70 12.63 -5.96
N ASP A 6 23.28 12.70 -7.15
CA ASP A 6 24.73 12.68 -7.31
C ASP A 6 25.36 13.86 -6.57
N ALA A 7 24.80 15.07 -6.71
CA ALA A 7 25.26 16.25 -5.97
C ALA A 7 25.06 16.14 -4.44
N ILE A 8 24.04 15.41 -3.97
CA ILE A 8 23.88 15.12 -2.53
C ILE A 8 24.94 14.13 -2.06
N ASN A 9 25.24 13.09 -2.85
CA ASN A 9 26.28 12.12 -2.52
C ASN A 9 27.68 12.76 -2.53
N ASP A 10 27.90 13.81 -3.33
CA ASP A 10 29.14 14.59 -3.27
C ASP A 10 29.34 15.27 -1.91
N ILE A 11 28.27 15.61 -1.18
CA ILE A 11 28.36 16.16 0.19
C ILE A 11 29.01 15.14 1.14
N GLU A 12 28.82 13.84 0.92
CA GLU A 12 29.50 12.77 1.67
C GLU A 12 31.01 12.87 1.53
N THR A 13 31.49 13.16 0.32
CA THR A 13 32.92 13.28 0.04
C THR A 13 33.52 14.54 0.67
N ILE A 14 32.76 15.63 0.73
CA ILE A 14 33.16 16.89 1.40
C ILE A 14 33.20 16.71 2.93
N LEU A 15 32.33 15.86 3.48
CA LEU A 15 32.31 15.51 4.89
C LEU A 15 33.39 14.46 5.27
N GLY A 16 34.30 14.08 4.36
CA GLY A 16 35.27 13.00 4.60
C GLY A 16 36.70 13.44 4.96
N SER A 17 37.08 13.33 6.25
CA SER A 17 38.40 12.80 6.69
C SER A 17 38.57 12.61 8.22
N ASP A 18 37.73 13.19 9.08
CA ASP A 18 37.89 13.07 10.54
C ASP A 18 36.91 12.06 11.13
N GLU A 19 37.43 10.92 11.64
CA GLU A 19 36.67 9.89 12.37
C GLU A 19 36.34 10.34 13.81
N SER A 20 35.80 11.55 13.96
CA SER A 20 35.25 12.02 15.23
C SER A 20 33.88 11.41 15.46
N GLU A 21 33.61 10.92 16.68
CA GLU A 21 32.29 10.41 17.10
C GLU A 21 31.17 11.48 17.01
N LEU A 22 31.55 12.76 17.00
CA LEU A 22 30.63 13.88 16.78
C LEU A 22 30.27 14.01 15.29
N ASP A 23 31.22 13.73 14.39
CA ASP A 23 31.06 13.86 12.94
C ASP A 23 30.16 12.74 12.39
N THR A 24 30.26 11.52 12.93
CA THR A 24 29.33 10.43 12.59
C THR A 24 27.90 10.75 12.98
N ARG A 25 27.64 11.24 14.20
CA ARG A 25 26.27 11.60 14.63
C ARG A 25 25.64 12.71 13.78
N VAL A 26 26.42 13.70 13.38
CA VAL A 26 25.94 14.79 12.51
C VAL A 26 25.64 14.27 11.11
N LYS A 27 26.49 13.39 10.55
CA LYS A 27 26.24 12.71 9.27
C LYS A 27 24.94 11.91 9.30
N GLU A 28 24.71 11.13 10.35
CA GLU A 28 23.49 10.36 10.50
C GLU A 28 22.24 11.25 10.58
N SER A 29 22.30 12.35 11.33
CA SER A 29 21.21 13.32 11.45
C SER A 29 20.85 13.95 10.11
N ILE A 30 21.86 14.43 9.35
CA ILE A 30 21.64 15.03 8.03
C ILE A 30 21.07 14.00 7.06
N ARG A 31 21.55 12.76 7.11
CA ARG A 31 21.05 11.67 6.28
C ARG A 31 19.58 11.38 6.56
N ASP A 32 19.20 11.29 7.83
CA ASP A 32 17.81 11.01 8.21
C ASP A 32 16.90 12.20 7.84
N GLU A 33 17.33 13.44 8.05
CA GLU A 33 16.58 14.64 7.61
C GLU A 33 16.39 14.68 6.09
N LEU A 34 17.43 14.37 5.30
CA LEU A 34 17.34 14.32 3.84
C LEU A 34 16.41 13.20 3.38
N TYR A 35 16.48 12.03 4.01
CA TYR A 35 15.58 10.93 3.71
C TYR A 35 14.13 11.28 4.05
N GLU A 36 13.86 11.87 5.22
CA GLU A 36 12.52 12.31 5.61
C GLU A 36 11.95 13.36 4.65
N LEU A 37 12.79 14.32 4.23
CA LEU A 37 12.39 15.33 3.26
C LEU A 37 12.08 14.68 1.90
N TYR A 38 12.92 13.77 1.44
CA TYR A 38 12.70 13.04 0.19
C TYR A 38 11.44 12.18 0.25
N GLU A 39 11.23 11.46 1.34
CA GLU A 39 10.06 10.63 1.56
C GLU A 39 8.79 11.47 1.54
N LYS A 40 8.77 12.57 2.30
CA LYS A 40 7.59 13.43 2.44
C LYS A 40 7.28 14.25 1.19
N SER A 41 8.30 14.78 0.52
CA SER A 41 8.13 15.68 -0.63
C SER A 41 7.97 14.95 -1.96
N TYR A 42 8.54 13.74 -2.08
CA TYR A 42 8.57 13.02 -3.35
C TYR A 42 7.86 11.67 -3.27
N LEU A 43 8.32 10.76 -2.40
CA LEU A 43 7.81 9.38 -2.39
C LEU A 43 6.33 9.30 -2.04
N LYS A 44 5.88 9.99 -0.98
CA LYS A 44 4.47 10.01 -0.58
C LYS A 44 3.57 10.63 -1.65
N ASN A 45 3.98 11.76 -2.22
CA ASN A 45 3.23 12.42 -3.29
C ASN A 45 3.12 11.52 -4.54
N LEU A 46 4.18 10.76 -4.86
CA LEU A 46 4.15 9.80 -5.96
C LEU A 46 3.19 8.64 -5.65
N CYS A 47 3.23 8.09 -4.45
CA CYS A 47 2.30 7.06 -3.99
C CYS A 47 0.85 7.50 -4.10
N GLU A 48 0.52 8.69 -3.58
CA GLU A 48 -0.84 9.26 -3.63
C GLU A 48 -1.29 9.51 -5.08
N ALA A 49 -0.40 10.01 -5.94
CA ALA A 49 -0.73 10.24 -7.35
C ALA A 49 -1.01 8.94 -8.11
N VAL A 50 -0.18 7.90 -7.89
CA VAL A 50 -0.40 6.56 -8.49
C VAL A 50 -1.70 5.96 -7.96
N GLU A 51 -1.94 6.01 -6.66
CA GLU A 51 -3.18 5.49 -6.07
C GLU A 51 -4.42 6.21 -6.60
N THR A 52 -4.40 7.54 -6.63
CA THR A 52 -5.51 8.35 -7.13
C THR A 52 -5.84 8.01 -8.57
N ASP A 53 -4.81 7.87 -9.42
CA ASP A 53 -5.00 7.48 -10.81
C ASP A 53 -5.57 6.04 -10.95
N LEU A 54 -5.10 5.09 -10.14
CA LEU A 54 -5.66 3.74 -10.12
C LEU A 54 -7.14 3.75 -9.71
N ARG A 55 -7.50 4.50 -8.66
CA ARG A 55 -8.90 4.66 -8.21
C ARG A 55 -9.76 5.28 -9.31
N LEU A 56 -9.31 6.39 -9.89
CA LEU A 56 -10.02 7.07 -10.98
C LEU A 56 -10.22 6.13 -12.18
N THR A 57 -9.22 5.35 -12.54
CA THR A 57 -9.32 4.43 -13.68
C THR A 57 -10.31 3.31 -13.40
N VAL A 58 -10.26 2.66 -12.23
CA VAL A 58 -11.21 1.59 -11.88
C VAL A 58 -12.65 2.11 -11.78
N HIS A 59 -12.85 3.31 -11.23
CA HIS A 59 -14.16 3.93 -11.15
C HIS A 59 -14.61 4.63 -12.45
N SER A 60 -13.71 4.92 -13.39
CA SER A 60 -14.06 5.45 -14.72
C SER A 60 -14.82 4.44 -15.57
N HIS A 61 -14.61 3.14 -15.35
CA HIS A 61 -15.41 2.09 -15.99
C HIS A 61 -16.88 2.10 -15.52
N LEU A 62 -17.19 2.76 -14.39
CA LEU A 62 -18.55 3.00 -13.90
C LEU A 62 -19.15 4.33 -14.39
N GLN A 63 -18.34 5.26 -14.88
CA GLN A 63 -18.81 6.53 -15.45
C GLN A 63 -18.69 6.49 -16.97
N LEU A 64 -19.79 6.12 -17.63
CA LEU A 64 -19.94 6.35 -19.07
C LEU A 64 -19.88 7.85 -19.36
N ASP A 65 -19.17 8.19 -20.44
CA ASP A 65 -19.10 9.50 -21.12
C ASP A 65 -18.19 10.59 -20.53
N ASP A 66 -16.94 10.64 -21.02
CA ASP A 66 -16.49 11.76 -21.87
C ASP A 66 -15.26 11.34 -22.70
N ARG A 67 -15.49 10.74 -23.87
CA ARG A 67 -14.44 10.34 -24.81
C ARG A 67 -13.89 11.56 -25.55
N ARG A 68 -13.12 12.40 -24.84
CA ARG A 68 -12.19 13.32 -25.50
C ARG A 68 -10.84 12.60 -25.66
N PRO A 69 -10.27 12.52 -26.87
CA PRO A 69 -8.92 12.01 -27.03
C PRO A 69 -7.97 12.93 -26.26
N LYS A 70 -7.43 12.44 -25.13
CA LYS A 70 -6.44 13.17 -24.35
C LYS A 70 -5.16 13.24 -25.16
N ASP A 71 -4.70 14.47 -25.36
CA ASP A 71 -3.48 14.81 -26.08
C ASP A 71 -2.27 14.02 -25.52
N PRO A 72 -1.54 13.22 -26.33
CA PRO A 72 -0.47 12.36 -25.84
C PRO A 72 0.70 13.12 -25.19
N MET A 73 0.83 14.43 -25.45
CA MET A 73 1.85 15.28 -24.80
C MET A 73 1.50 15.69 -23.36
N HIS A 74 0.26 15.49 -22.92
CA HIS A 74 -0.21 15.92 -21.60
C HIS A 74 -0.60 14.74 -20.67
N ASP A 75 -0.21 13.53 -21.04
CA ASP A 75 -0.59 12.32 -20.32
C ASP A 75 0.17 12.22 -18.98
N THR A 76 -0.52 12.58 -17.90
CA THR A 76 -0.05 12.44 -16.52
C THR A 76 0.43 11.01 -16.24
N ASN A 77 -0.14 10.02 -16.93
CA ASN A 77 0.25 8.62 -16.84
C ASN A 77 1.69 8.40 -17.32
N MET A 78 2.08 9.02 -18.44
CA MET A 78 3.42 8.88 -19.00
C MET A 78 4.48 9.49 -18.08
N ARG A 79 4.14 10.58 -17.37
CA ARG A 79 5.00 11.16 -16.34
C ARG A 79 5.17 10.20 -15.16
N LEU A 80 4.09 9.61 -14.65
CA LEU A 80 4.14 8.63 -13.54
C LEU A 80 4.96 7.39 -13.91
N ILE A 81 4.75 6.83 -15.11
CA ILE A 81 5.54 5.70 -15.62
C ILE A 81 7.03 6.05 -15.66
N ASN A 82 7.38 7.24 -16.15
CA ASN A 82 8.77 7.67 -16.22
C ASN A 82 9.39 7.84 -14.82
N LEU A 83 8.62 8.30 -13.83
CA LEU A 83 9.08 8.42 -12.45
C LEU A 83 9.31 7.05 -11.78
N LEU A 84 8.44 6.07 -12.06
CA LEU A 84 8.57 4.71 -11.53
C LEU A 84 9.69 3.89 -12.19
N LYS A 85 10.12 4.28 -13.38
CA LYS A 85 11.25 3.66 -14.11
C LYS A 85 12.62 4.23 -13.72
N ILE A 86 12.67 5.22 -12.84
CA ILE A 86 13.94 5.77 -12.36
C ILE A 86 14.69 4.65 -11.64
N PRO A 87 15.97 4.41 -11.95
CA PRO A 87 16.77 3.41 -11.25
C PRO A 87 16.83 3.75 -9.76
N ALA A 88 17.15 2.74 -8.93
CA ALA A 88 17.27 2.95 -7.50
C ALA A 88 18.23 4.11 -7.22
N VAL A 89 17.77 5.03 -6.38
CA VAL A 89 18.48 6.24 -6.03
C VAL A 89 19.35 5.94 -4.81
N GLN A 90 20.65 6.18 -4.92
CA GLN A 90 21.54 6.10 -3.78
C GLN A 90 21.56 7.45 -3.06
N ILE A 91 21.29 7.42 -1.76
CA ILE A 91 21.45 8.55 -0.84
C ILE A 91 22.43 8.09 0.24
N PHE A 92 23.69 8.54 0.13
CA PHE A 92 24.81 8.05 0.95
C PHE A 92 24.97 6.52 0.88
N ASP A 93 24.83 5.83 2.01
CA ASP A 93 24.87 4.38 2.17
C ASP A 93 23.50 3.69 1.94
N ARG A 94 22.42 4.45 1.71
CA ARG A 94 21.06 3.91 1.51
C ARG A 94 20.70 3.87 0.03
N LEU A 95 20.29 2.69 -0.42
CA LEU A 95 19.74 2.48 -1.76
C LEU A 95 18.22 2.49 -1.68
N ILE A 96 17.59 3.46 -2.36
CA ILE A 96 16.15 3.68 -2.36
C ILE A 96 15.58 3.27 -3.71
N ASP A 97 14.87 2.15 -3.71
CA ASP A 97 14.08 1.71 -4.85
C ASP A 97 12.68 2.34 -4.79
N VAL A 98 12.45 3.35 -5.64
CA VAL A 98 11.18 4.08 -5.74
C VAL A 98 10.04 3.13 -6.11
N LYS A 99 10.29 2.19 -7.05
CA LYS A 99 9.27 1.22 -7.48
C LYS A 99 8.85 0.36 -6.29
N ARG A 100 9.83 -0.19 -5.56
CA ARG A 100 9.57 -1.04 -4.39
C ARG A 100 8.85 -0.30 -3.26
N TYR A 101 9.16 0.97 -3.06
CA TYR A 101 8.48 1.82 -2.08
C TYR A 101 6.99 1.97 -2.42
N VAL A 102 6.68 2.28 -3.68
CA VAL A 102 5.29 2.43 -4.16
C VAL A 102 4.53 1.12 -4.08
N GLU A 103 5.16 -0.01 -4.43
CA GLU A 103 4.55 -1.34 -4.27
C GLU A 103 4.13 -1.60 -2.82
N LYS A 104 5.05 -1.41 -1.86
CA LYS A 104 4.77 -1.62 -0.43
C LYS A 104 3.67 -0.70 0.09
N TYR A 105 3.66 0.55 -0.35
CA TYR A 105 2.61 1.50 0.00
C TYR A 105 1.24 0.99 -0.46
N LEU A 106 1.12 0.62 -1.74
CA LEU A 106 -0.14 0.13 -2.30
C LEU A 106 -0.58 -1.19 -1.65
N GLU A 107 0.34 -2.12 -1.38
CA GLU A 107 0.07 -3.36 -0.67
C GLU A 107 -0.54 -3.10 0.72
N SER A 108 0.10 -2.24 1.51
CA SER A 108 -0.38 -1.86 2.84
C SER A 108 -1.74 -1.15 2.78
N THR A 109 -1.89 -0.20 1.86
CA THR A 109 -3.14 0.55 1.67
C THR A 109 -4.28 -0.38 1.27
N PHE A 110 -4.08 -1.25 0.28
CA PHE A 110 -5.12 -2.18 -0.17
C PHE A 110 -5.45 -3.22 0.89
N TYR A 111 -4.46 -3.74 1.63
CA TYR A 111 -4.72 -4.63 2.76
C TYR A 111 -5.61 -3.94 3.80
N ASN A 112 -5.24 -2.73 4.23
CA ASN A 112 -5.98 -1.98 5.25
C ASN A 112 -7.40 -1.64 4.78
N LEU A 113 -7.57 -1.17 3.55
CA LEU A 113 -8.89 -0.84 3.01
C LEU A 113 -9.75 -2.10 2.87
N THR A 114 -9.18 -3.21 2.42
CA THR A 114 -9.88 -4.50 2.33
C THR A 114 -10.27 -5.02 3.72
N ALA A 115 -9.36 -4.88 4.69
CA ALA A 115 -9.61 -5.25 6.07
C ALA A 115 -10.73 -4.38 6.66
N VAL A 116 -10.87 -3.11 6.26
CA VAL A 116 -11.93 -2.18 6.66
C VAL A 116 -13.28 -2.50 5.98
N ALA A 117 -13.27 -2.68 4.67
CA ALA A 117 -14.45 -2.86 3.81
C ALA A 117 -14.29 -4.11 2.91
N LEU A 118 -14.62 -5.27 3.46
CA LEU A 118 -14.42 -6.57 2.77
C LEU A 118 -15.18 -6.68 1.44
N HIS A 119 -16.32 -5.99 1.32
CA HIS A 119 -17.15 -5.99 0.12
C HIS A 119 -16.46 -5.30 -1.09
N ASP A 120 -15.51 -4.41 -0.84
CA ASP A 120 -14.73 -3.72 -1.87
C ASP A 120 -13.44 -4.46 -2.26
N SER A 121 -13.21 -5.66 -1.71
CA SER A 121 -12.05 -6.51 -2.01
C SER A 121 -11.84 -6.73 -3.52
N HIS A 122 -12.93 -6.92 -4.27
CA HIS A 122 -12.88 -7.06 -5.72
C HIS A 122 -12.34 -5.79 -6.41
N THR A 123 -12.72 -4.62 -5.93
CA THR A 123 -12.24 -3.32 -6.44
C THR A 123 -10.74 -3.19 -6.22
N TYR A 124 -10.24 -3.51 -5.02
CA TYR A 124 -8.80 -3.45 -4.72
C TYR A 124 -7.98 -4.51 -5.47
N MET A 125 -8.55 -5.70 -5.71
CA MET A 125 -7.96 -6.70 -6.60
C MET A 125 -7.85 -6.18 -8.04
N THR A 126 -8.89 -5.50 -8.54
CA THR A 126 -8.90 -4.88 -9.86
C THR A 126 -7.85 -3.77 -9.97
N MET A 127 -7.76 -2.91 -8.94
CA MET A 127 -6.71 -1.87 -8.86
C MET A 127 -5.30 -2.48 -8.86
N SER A 128 -5.10 -3.62 -8.21
CA SER A 128 -3.81 -4.33 -8.18
C SER A 128 -3.41 -4.85 -9.56
N LEU A 129 -4.37 -5.43 -10.29
CA LEU A 129 -4.13 -5.87 -11.67
C LEU A 129 -3.81 -4.68 -12.58
N LEU A 130 -4.54 -3.58 -12.42
CA LEU A 130 -4.32 -2.35 -13.19
C LEU A 130 -2.93 -1.75 -12.91
N ALA A 131 -2.46 -1.76 -11.65
CA ALA A 131 -1.13 -1.30 -11.28
C ALA A 131 -0.03 -2.08 -12.01
N LYS A 132 -0.20 -3.41 -12.12
CA LYS A 132 0.71 -4.26 -12.92
C LYS A 132 0.66 -3.91 -14.40
N GLN A 133 -0.53 -3.73 -14.97
CA GLN A 133 -0.68 -3.47 -16.41
C GLN A 133 -0.17 -2.08 -16.83
N LYS A 134 -0.44 -1.05 -16.02
CA LYS A 134 -0.16 0.35 -16.35
C LYS A 134 1.24 0.80 -15.93
N TYR A 135 1.72 0.30 -14.80
CA TYR A 135 2.95 0.78 -14.15
C TYR A 135 4.00 -0.31 -13.94
N ASP A 136 3.72 -1.55 -14.32
CA ASP A 136 4.58 -2.72 -14.04
C ASP A 136 4.85 -2.93 -12.54
N LEU A 137 3.94 -2.47 -11.67
CA LEU A 137 4.02 -2.67 -10.23
C LEU A 137 3.49 -4.06 -9.86
N VAL A 138 4.32 -4.86 -9.18
CA VAL A 138 3.94 -6.22 -8.79
C VAL A 138 3.54 -6.21 -7.32
N LEU A 139 2.23 -6.20 -7.06
CA LEU A 139 1.68 -6.22 -5.71
C LEU A 139 1.40 -7.64 -5.25
N CYS A 140 1.66 -7.91 -3.97
CA CYS A 140 1.23 -9.14 -3.32
C CYS A 140 -0.29 -9.15 -3.18
N GLN A 141 -0.94 -10.23 -3.61
CA GLN A 141 -2.37 -10.41 -3.39
C GLN A 141 -2.64 -10.55 -1.89
N SER A 142 -3.43 -9.64 -1.33
CA SER A 142 -3.95 -9.76 0.03
C SER A 142 -4.88 -10.98 0.10
N ARG A 143 -4.39 -12.06 0.71
CA ARG A 143 -5.17 -13.29 0.93
C ARG A 143 -5.95 -13.19 2.24
N LEU A 144 -6.72 -12.12 2.40
CA LEU A 144 -7.69 -12.11 3.48
C LEU A 144 -8.73 -13.21 3.20
N PRO A 145 -9.13 -14.02 4.18
CA PRO A 145 -10.19 -14.99 3.98
C PRO A 145 -11.49 -14.23 3.66
N PHE A 146 -11.99 -14.36 2.42
CA PHE A 146 -13.15 -13.61 1.91
C PHE A 146 -14.45 -14.41 1.92
N GLN A 147 -14.37 -15.73 2.13
CA GLN A 147 -15.54 -16.59 2.12
C GLN A 147 -16.08 -16.72 3.54
N LYS A 148 -17.33 -16.28 3.71
CA LYS A 148 -18.22 -16.89 4.69
C LYS A 148 -18.23 -18.39 4.38
N LEU A 149 -17.55 -19.19 5.20
CA LEU A 149 -17.80 -20.62 5.22
C LEU A 149 -19.31 -20.75 5.49
N ASN A 150 -20.00 -21.63 4.75
CA ASN A 150 -21.45 -21.82 4.81
C ASN A 150 -21.98 -22.29 6.19
N GLN A 151 -21.18 -22.16 7.26
CA GLN A 151 -21.43 -22.68 8.60
C GLN A 151 -21.11 -21.67 9.72
N GLY A 152 -20.89 -20.38 9.45
CA GLY A 152 -20.68 -19.43 10.56
C GLY A 152 -20.20 -18.01 10.20
N PRO A 153 -19.98 -17.17 11.23
CA PRO A 153 -19.40 -15.84 11.06
C PRO A 153 -17.97 -15.91 10.54
N ASP A 154 -17.60 -14.98 9.66
CA ASP A 154 -16.25 -14.82 9.11
C ASP A 154 -15.23 -14.50 10.23
N VAL A 155 -14.01 -15.03 10.15
CA VAL A 155 -12.91 -14.73 11.09
C VAL A 155 -12.70 -13.23 11.26
N LEU A 156 -12.83 -12.44 10.19
CA LEU A 156 -12.71 -10.98 10.28
C LEU A 156 -13.88 -10.35 11.04
N PHE A 157 -15.08 -10.90 10.90
CA PHE A 157 -16.24 -10.45 11.67
C PHE A 157 -16.06 -10.74 13.16
N VAL A 158 -15.58 -11.93 13.51
CA VAL A 158 -15.27 -12.32 14.90
C VAL A 158 -14.19 -11.43 15.49
N ALA A 159 -13.08 -11.21 14.78
CA ALA A 159 -11.98 -10.37 15.26
C ALA A 159 -12.41 -8.91 15.52
N ARG A 160 -13.35 -8.39 14.73
CA ARG A 160 -13.86 -7.01 14.86
C ARG A 160 -14.93 -6.84 15.95
N ASN A 161 -15.69 -7.88 16.22
CA ASN A 161 -16.83 -7.85 17.13
C ASN A 161 -16.67 -8.95 18.18
N ILE A 162 -15.49 -9.04 18.78
CA ILE A 162 -15.17 -10.14 19.70
C ILE A 162 -16.12 -10.16 20.89
N ASP A 163 -16.50 -8.99 21.40
CA ASP A 163 -17.43 -8.84 22.51
C ASP A 163 -18.80 -9.44 22.16
N SER A 164 -19.37 -9.03 21.01
CA SER A 164 -20.65 -9.56 20.53
C SER A 164 -20.59 -11.05 20.19
N PHE A 165 -19.43 -11.54 19.73
CA PHE A 165 -19.23 -12.96 19.46
C PHE A 165 -19.25 -13.78 20.75
N VAL A 166 -18.52 -13.35 21.79
CA VAL A 166 -18.46 -14.05 23.09
C VAL A 166 -19.83 -14.02 23.80
N GLU A 167 -20.63 -12.97 23.61
CA GLU A 167 -22.00 -12.92 24.15
C GLU A 167 -22.98 -13.84 23.43
N SER A 168 -22.77 -14.06 22.13
CA SER A 168 -23.75 -14.72 21.26
C SER A 168 -23.39 -16.16 20.89
N TYR A 169 -22.19 -16.64 21.21
CA TYR A 169 -21.72 -17.98 20.84
C TYR A 169 -21.14 -18.72 22.04
N ASP A 170 -21.61 -19.95 22.25
CA ASP A 170 -21.04 -20.87 23.23
C ASP A 170 -20.20 -21.95 22.55
N TYR A 171 -19.15 -22.37 23.26
CA TYR A 171 -18.32 -23.49 22.84
C TYR A 171 -18.86 -24.80 23.42
N ASN A 172 -19.36 -25.68 22.56
CA ASN A 172 -19.77 -27.01 22.93
C ASN A 172 -18.54 -27.94 23.00
N LEU A 173 -18.07 -28.22 24.22
CA LEU A 173 -16.94 -29.11 24.48
C LEU A 173 -17.14 -30.54 23.98
N ASN A 174 -18.38 -31.03 23.93
CA ASN A 174 -18.67 -32.42 23.53
C ASN A 174 -18.59 -32.60 22.01
N GLU A 175 -19.08 -31.61 21.25
CA GLU A 175 -19.05 -31.63 19.79
C GLU A 175 -17.83 -30.92 19.20
N GLN A 176 -17.05 -30.21 20.03
CA GLN A 176 -15.92 -29.37 19.63
C GLN A 176 -16.32 -28.30 18.60
N THR A 177 -17.52 -27.73 18.75
CA THR A 177 -18.06 -26.71 17.85
C THR A 177 -18.49 -25.44 18.60
N CYS A 178 -18.31 -24.28 17.97
CA CYS A 178 -18.90 -23.02 18.43
C CYS A 178 -20.32 -22.89 17.86
N GLN A 179 -21.32 -22.69 18.72
CA GLN A 179 -22.73 -22.63 18.34
C GLN A 179 -23.32 -21.27 18.71
N CYS A 180 -24.19 -20.72 17.85
CA CYS A 180 -24.83 -19.43 18.07
C CYS A 180 -26.06 -19.59 18.98
N ASN A 181 -26.10 -18.85 20.08
CA ASN A 181 -27.13 -18.92 21.11
C ASN A 181 -28.45 -18.26 20.69
N LEU A 182 -28.47 -17.48 19.59
CA LEU A 182 -29.67 -16.82 19.07
C LEU A 182 -30.65 -17.73 18.30
N PHE A 183 -30.37 -19.02 18.15
CA PHE A 183 -31.31 -20.01 17.62
C PHE A 183 -31.79 -21.04 18.66
N PRO A 184 -32.54 -20.69 19.72
CA PRO A 184 -33.27 -21.70 20.49
C PRO A 184 -34.64 -22.06 19.88
N TYR A 185 -35.13 -21.36 18.84
CA TYR A 185 -36.55 -21.44 18.41
C TYR A 185 -36.81 -21.80 16.94
N LEU A 186 -35.92 -22.57 16.30
CA LEU A 186 -36.29 -23.29 15.07
C LEU A 186 -35.75 -24.71 15.13
N GLN A 187 -36.39 -25.55 15.94
CA GLN A 187 -36.49 -26.98 15.64
C GLN A 187 -37.53 -27.15 14.53
N PHE A 188 -37.08 -27.74 13.41
CA PHE A 188 -37.83 -28.38 12.31
C PHE A 188 -39.23 -27.84 11.94
#